data_AF-M5BIQ3-F1
#
_entry.id   AF-M5BIQ3-F1
#
_cell.length_a   1.000
_cell.length_b   1.000
_cell.length_c   1.000
_cell.angle_alpha   90.00
_cell.angle_beta   90.00
_cell.angle_gamma   90.00
#
_symmetry.space_group_name_H-M   'P 1'
#
loop_
_entity.id
_entity.type
_entity.pdbx_description
1 polymer ?
#
loop_
_entity_poly.entity_id
_entity_poly.type
_entity_poly.pdbx_seq_one_letter_code
_entity_poly.pdbx_strand_id
1 'polypeptide(L)'
;MPDAKKRRADVSSRSQAEEDAFARQYLTEAYTILNHLKTLGQLLSSVRRPYLNVDPNSHFRPATNARNIDLNSMNSDAWANVKSLTNAERDQLDLQANVILTKCAQRVRELEQLEKQHNELAASRANPLLRMLPSRLTQSTELADGDTRALHRSNIAWYLTRRLTETGAAQKEMQEERVRRQVERATTLGSSIAAPDPNPAPGSTSTSSGWNASAWGRPSQPIPGPPPLEEPEDDDYDDLELSPSQMLQFEQENAALLRSVEDTLASVKVAESRLLDISALQTELVAHLTRQTEAIDQLYDEAVGSQGDVNRANVQLRKARENQADSRIFLIVFLLGASAALLFIHWYN
;
A
#
# COMPACT_ATOMS: atom_id res chain seq x y z
N MET A 1 -38.33 -33.46 -30.64
CA MET A 1 -37.14 -32.59 -30.79
C MET A 1 -37.17 -31.21 -30.07
N PRO A 2 -38.19 -30.77 -29.29
CA PRO A 2 -38.11 -29.49 -28.58
C PRO A 2 -37.27 -29.51 -27.28
N ASP A 3 -37.05 -30.68 -26.67
CA ASP A 3 -36.36 -30.79 -25.37
C ASP A 3 -34.87 -30.39 -25.39
N ALA A 4 -34.19 -30.56 -26.52
CA ALA A 4 -32.76 -30.24 -26.62
C ALA A 4 -32.49 -28.73 -26.54
N LYS A 5 -33.38 -27.90 -27.10
CA LYS A 5 -33.28 -26.43 -27.01
C LYS A 5 -33.57 -25.95 -25.59
N LYS A 6 -34.58 -26.54 -24.93
CA LYS A 6 -34.95 -26.18 -23.55
C LYS A 6 -33.85 -26.55 -22.56
N ARG A 7 -33.24 -27.74 -22.71
CA ARG A 7 -32.08 -28.17 -21.91
C ARG A 7 -30.83 -27.30 -22.14
N ARG A 8 -30.56 -26.86 -23.37
CA ARG A 8 -29.41 -25.96 -23.64
C ARG A 8 -29.59 -24.56 -23.03
N ALA A 9 -30.81 -24.02 -23.07
CA ALA A 9 -31.11 -22.74 -22.44
C ALA A 9 -30.99 -22.78 -20.91
N ASP A 10 -31.40 -23.90 -20.29
CA ASP A 10 -31.31 -24.10 -18.84
C ASP A 10 -29.86 -24.30 -18.33
N VAL A 11 -28.99 -24.92 -19.15
CA VAL A 11 -27.56 -25.04 -18.83
C VAL A 11 -26.84 -23.69 -18.94
N SER A 12 -27.17 -22.89 -19.96
CA SER A 12 -26.59 -21.55 -20.16
C SER A 12 -26.98 -20.58 -19.05
N SER A 13 -28.24 -20.57 -18.63
CA SER A 13 -28.71 -19.71 -17.52
C SER A 13 -28.05 -20.09 -16.20
N ARG A 14 -27.85 -21.39 -15.94
CA ARG A 14 -27.15 -21.87 -14.74
C ARG A 14 -25.67 -21.49 -14.74
N SER A 15 -24.98 -21.60 -15.88
CA SER A 15 -23.58 -21.16 -15.97
C SER A 15 -23.41 -19.65 -15.77
N GLN A 16 -24.36 -18.85 -16.26
CA GLN A 16 -24.34 -17.40 -16.04
C GLN A 16 -24.56 -17.04 -14.57
N ALA A 17 -25.47 -17.74 -13.87
CA ALA A 17 -25.70 -17.52 -12.45
C ALA A 17 -24.48 -17.89 -11.58
N GLU A 18 -23.73 -18.94 -11.95
CA GLU A 18 -22.46 -19.31 -11.30
C GLU A 18 -21.38 -18.23 -11.51
N GLU A 19 -21.23 -17.72 -12.74
CA GLU A 19 -20.29 -16.63 -13.06
C GLU A 19 -20.63 -15.35 -12.29
N ASP A 20 -21.91 -14.98 -12.24
CA ASP A 20 -22.38 -13.78 -11.53
C ASP A 20 -22.16 -13.90 -10.01
N ALA A 21 -22.37 -15.09 -9.45
CA ALA A 21 -22.11 -15.34 -8.04
C ALA A 21 -20.61 -15.22 -7.72
N PHE A 22 -19.76 -15.81 -8.56
CA PHE A 22 -18.30 -15.69 -8.45
C PHE A 22 -17.84 -14.23 -8.58
N ALA A 23 -18.35 -13.50 -9.58
CA ALA A 23 -18.01 -12.10 -9.79
C ALA A 23 -18.42 -11.22 -8.60
N ARG A 24 -19.59 -11.46 -8.00
CA ARG A 24 -20.02 -10.74 -6.79
C ARG A 24 -19.09 -11.05 -5.62
N GLN A 25 -18.75 -12.31 -5.39
CA GLN A 25 -17.82 -12.69 -4.32
C GLN A 25 -16.47 -12.01 -4.52
N TYR A 26 -15.89 -12.13 -5.71
CA TYR A 26 -14.62 -11.51 -6.08
C TYR A 26 -14.62 -9.99 -5.82
N LEU A 27 -15.67 -9.29 -6.28
CA LEU A 27 -15.79 -7.85 -6.07
C LEU A 27 -15.95 -7.48 -4.60
N THR A 28 -16.76 -8.22 -3.83
CA THR A 28 -16.94 -7.95 -2.39
C THR A 28 -15.62 -8.10 -1.62
N GLU A 29 -14.84 -9.13 -1.94
CA GLU A 29 -13.53 -9.34 -1.35
C GLU A 29 -12.55 -8.22 -1.76
N ALA A 30 -12.51 -7.86 -3.03
CA ALA A 30 -11.69 -6.76 -3.55
C ALA A 30 -12.03 -5.41 -2.89
N TYR A 31 -13.31 -5.06 -2.75
CA TYR A 31 -13.74 -3.84 -2.06
C TYR A 31 -13.38 -3.87 -0.57
N THR A 32 -13.46 -5.03 0.07
CA THR A 32 -13.05 -5.18 1.47
C THR A 32 -11.56 -4.87 1.63
N ILE A 33 -10.70 -5.43 0.75
CA ILE A 33 -9.26 -5.14 0.73
C ILE A 33 -9.02 -3.65 0.49
N LEU A 34 -9.68 -3.06 -0.52
CA LEU A 34 -9.55 -1.65 -0.83
C LEU A 34 -9.91 -0.75 0.35
N ASN A 35 -10.97 -1.09 1.09
CA ASN A 35 -11.38 -0.33 2.27
C ASN A 35 -10.33 -0.41 3.38
N HIS A 36 -9.75 -1.59 3.64
CA HIS A 36 -8.64 -1.73 4.59
C HIS A 36 -7.40 -0.93 4.17
N LEU A 37 -7.04 -0.92 2.88
CA LEU A 37 -5.91 -0.14 2.39
C LEU A 37 -6.17 1.37 2.45
N LYS A 38 -7.37 1.81 2.12
CA LYS A 38 -7.77 3.22 2.18
C LYS A 38 -7.73 3.74 3.62
N THR A 39 -8.32 2.97 4.54
CA THR A 39 -8.37 3.32 5.97
C THR A 39 -6.97 3.35 6.58
N LEU A 40 -6.13 2.34 6.30
CA LEU A 40 -4.73 2.34 6.70
C LEU A 40 -3.98 3.55 6.14
N GLY A 41 -4.13 3.86 4.85
CA GLY A 41 -3.48 5.03 4.24
C GLY A 41 -3.92 6.36 4.86
N GLN A 42 -5.22 6.51 5.17
CA GLN A 42 -5.73 7.68 5.88
C GLN A 42 -5.15 7.78 7.28
N LEU A 43 -5.10 6.68 8.02
CA LEU A 43 -4.50 6.65 9.34
C LEU A 43 -3.00 6.99 9.30
N LEU A 44 -2.22 6.37 8.42
CA LEU A 44 -0.79 6.65 8.27
C LEU A 44 -0.54 8.13 7.96
N SER A 45 -1.35 8.75 7.09
CA SER A 45 -1.22 10.18 6.79
C SER A 45 -1.59 11.08 7.98
N SER A 46 -2.62 10.73 8.75
CA SER A 46 -3.01 11.47 9.96
C SER A 46 -1.97 11.35 11.09
N VAL A 47 -1.38 10.15 11.24
CA VAL A 47 -0.43 9.83 12.30
C VAL A 47 1.00 10.22 11.95
N ARG A 48 1.32 10.48 10.68
CA ARG A 48 2.67 10.88 10.23
C ARG A 48 3.27 12.02 11.04
N ARG A 49 2.51 13.07 11.33
CA ARG A 49 2.98 14.24 12.10
C ARG A 49 3.32 13.86 13.55
N PRO A 50 2.38 13.33 14.35
CA PRO A 50 2.68 12.98 15.75
C PRO A 50 3.62 11.77 15.91
N TYR A 51 3.70 10.88 14.91
CA TYR A 51 4.66 9.78 14.88
C TYR A 51 6.10 10.30 14.76
N LEU A 52 6.33 11.23 13.84
CA LEU A 52 7.64 11.82 13.58
C LEU A 52 8.07 12.82 14.66
N ASN A 53 7.13 13.44 15.36
CA ASN A 53 7.44 14.30 16.50
C ASN A 53 7.95 13.45 17.66
N VAL A 54 9.26 13.51 17.92
CA VAL A 54 9.86 12.89 19.09
C VAL A 54 10.25 14.00 20.06
N ASP A 55 9.37 14.27 21.02
CA ASP A 55 9.60 15.25 22.08
C ASP A 55 10.72 14.75 23.02
N PRO A 56 11.81 15.52 23.21
CA PRO A 56 12.88 15.14 24.14
C PRO A 56 12.40 15.09 25.60
N ASN A 57 11.35 15.85 25.92
CA ASN A 57 10.77 15.92 27.25
C ASN A 57 9.69 14.85 27.53
N SER A 58 9.49 13.90 26.61
CA SER A 58 8.52 12.81 26.79
C SER A 58 8.92 11.85 27.93
N HIS A 59 10.20 11.79 28.30
CA HIS A 59 10.69 10.91 29.37
C HIS A 59 10.18 11.30 30.76
N PHE A 60 9.86 12.59 30.96
CA PHE A 60 9.39 13.13 32.24
C PHE A 60 7.88 13.29 32.33
N ARG A 61 7.12 12.93 31.27
CA ARG A 61 5.66 12.93 31.35
C ARG A 61 5.18 11.60 31.93
N PRO A 62 4.46 11.61 33.06
CA PRO A 62 3.84 10.39 33.56
C PRO A 62 2.94 9.82 32.46
N ALA A 63 2.99 8.51 32.26
CA ALA A 63 2.24 7.77 31.25
C ALA A 63 0.73 8.04 31.45
N THR A 64 0.22 9.11 30.83
CA THR A 64 -1.20 9.41 30.84
C THR A 64 -1.85 8.39 29.91
N ASN A 65 -2.40 7.32 30.50
CA ASN A 65 -3.20 6.27 29.87
C ASN A 65 -2.69 5.83 28.49
N ALA A 66 -1.91 4.76 28.44
CA ALA A 66 -1.61 4.04 27.19
C ALA A 66 -2.91 3.84 26.42
N ARG A 67 -3.09 4.59 25.33
CA ARG A 67 -4.31 4.50 24.54
C ARG A 67 -4.27 3.12 23.90
N ASN A 68 -5.32 2.33 24.07
CA ASN A 68 -5.43 1.10 23.31
C ASN A 68 -5.63 1.50 21.84
N ILE A 69 -4.55 1.46 21.07
CA ILE A 69 -4.57 1.75 19.66
C ILE A 69 -5.21 0.54 18.99
N ASP A 70 -6.53 0.62 18.81
CA ASP A 70 -7.23 -0.32 17.96
C ASP A 70 -7.30 0.26 16.55
N LEU A 71 -6.38 -0.19 15.69
CA LEU A 71 -6.35 0.13 14.27
C LEU A 71 -7.60 -0.37 13.52
N ASN A 72 -8.40 -1.25 14.13
CA ASN A 72 -9.68 -1.70 13.59
C ASN A 72 -10.83 -0.73 13.92
N SER A 73 -10.66 0.10 14.96
CA SER A 73 -11.60 1.17 15.33
C SER A 73 -11.33 2.41 14.48
N MET A 74 -12.09 2.49 13.40
CA MET A 74 -11.97 3.38 12.24
C MET A 74 -12.17 4.90 12.48
N ASN A 75 -11.75 5.46 13.62
CA ASN A 75 -11.92 6.89 13.91
C ASN A 75 -10.61 7.66 13.68
N SER A 76 -10.46 8.25 12.48
CA SER A 76 -9.42 9.24 12.18
C SER A 76 -9.40 10.42 13.17
N ASP A 77 -10.55 10.73 13.79
CA ASP A 77 -10.71 11.81 14.76
C ASP A 77 -9.95 11.56 16.07
N ALA A 78 -9.65 10.29 16.40
CA ALA A 78 -8.86 9.95 17.59
C ALA A 78 -7.42 10.48 17.51
N TRP A 79 -6.90 10.69 16.29
CA TRP A 79 -5.52 11.09 16.02
C TRP A 79 -5.35 12.59 15.75
N ALA A 80 -6.43 13.32 15.45
CA ALA A 80 -6.39 14.75 15.13
C ALA A 80 -5.88 15.62 16.30
N ASN A 81 -6.11 15.19 17.54
CA ASN A 81 -5.74 15.94 18.75
C ASN A 81 -4.41 15.48 19.38
N VAL A 82 -3.69 14.53 18.75
CA VAL A 82 -2.46 13.95 19.31
C VAL A 82 -1.26 14.69 18.77
N LYS A 83 -0.44 15.26 19.66
CA LYS A 83 0.74 16.07 19.28
C LYS A 83 2.03 15.25 19.16
N SER A 84 2.19 14.24 20.00
CA SER A 84 3.31 13.30 20.01
C SER A 84 2.88 11.94 20.57
N LEU A 85 3.54 10.87 20.11
CA LEU A 85 3.35 9.50 20.60
C LEU A 85 4.53 9.06 21.48
N THR A 86 4.28 8.10 22.37
CA THR A 86 5.34 7.38 23.09
C THR A 86 6.03 6.37 22.15
N ASN A 87 7.24 5.91 22.52
CA ASN A 87 7.95 4.91 21.71
C ASN A 87 7.16 3.59 21.58
N ALA A 88 6.52 3.15 22.67
CA ALA A 88 5.70 1.94 22.69
C ALA A 88 4.45 2.05 21.80
N GLU A 89 3.79 3.21 21.79
CA GLU A 89 2.64 3.45 20.90
C GLU A 89 3.05 3.45 19.41
N ARG A 90 4.23 3.99 19.09
CA ARG A 90 4.80 3.91 17.74
C ARG A 90 5.06 2.45 17.33
N ASP A 91 5.65 1.66 18.22
CA ASP A 91 5.93 0.22 17.97
C ASP A 91 4.64 -0.58 17.76
N GLN A 92 3.58 -0.28 18.54
CA GLN A 92 2.28 -0.91 18.37
C GLN A 92 1.65 -0.56 17.02
N LEU A 93 1.72 0.70 16.60
CA LEU A 93 1.26 1.14 15.28
C LEU A 93 2.01 0.43 14.15
N ASP A 94 3.33 0.36 14.25
CA ASP A 94 4.17 -0.30 13.25
C ASP A 94 3.83 -1.79 13.12
N LEU A 95 3.63 -2.47 14.24
CA LEU A 95 3.23 -3.87 14.28
C LEU A 95 1.85 -4.07 13.63
N GLN A 96 0.85 -3.31 14.06
CA GLN A 96 -0.51 -3.45 13.56
C GLN A 96 -0.61 -3.08 12.07
N ALA A 97 0.10 -2.04 11.61
CA ALA A 97 0.18 -1.69 10.20
C ALA A 97 0.81 -2.81 9.37
N ASN A 98 1.90 -3.42 9.85
CA ASN A 98 2.52 -4.56 9.17
C ASN A 98 1.57 -5.77 9.11
N VAL A 99 0.84 -6.08 10.18
CA VAL A 99 -0.17 -7.16 10.19
C VAL A 99 -1.28 -6.89 9.17
N ILE A 100 -1.74 -5.65 9.04
CA ILE A 100 -2.76 -5.29 8.04
C ILE A 100 -2.20 -5.43 6.62
N LEU A 101 -1.00 -4.92 6.36
CA LEU A 101 -0.36 -5.02 5.04
C LEU A 101 -0.10 -6.47 4.62
N THR A 102 0.45 -7.30 5.51
CA THR A 102 0.68 -8.74 5.25
C THR A 102 -0.62 -9.49 4.99
N LYS A 103 -1.67 -9.22 5.78
CA LYS A 103 -3.00 -9.81 5.57
C LYS A 103 -3.62 -9.37 4.25
N CYS A 104 -3.52 -8.09 3.90
CA CYS A 104 -3.99 -7.59 2.60
C CYS A 104 -3.20 -8.22 1.45
N ALA A 105 -1.88 -8.34 1.57
CA ALA A 105 -1.05 -9.02 0.58
C ALA A 105 -1.48 -10.48 0.36
N GLN A 106 -1.72 -11.22 1.46
CA GLN A 106 -2.21 -12.59 1.39
C GLN A 106 -3.57 -12.68 0.69
N ARG A 107 -4.52 -11.82 1.05
CA ARG A 107 -5.85 -11.80 0.43
C ARG A 107 -5.81 -11.46 -1.06
N VAL A 108 -4.89 -10.58 -1.48
CA VAL A 108 -4.67 -10.30 -2.91
C VAL A 108 -4.14 -11.54 -3.64
N ARG A 109 -3.18 -12.27 -3.04
CA ARG A 109 -2.71 -13.55 -3.60
C ARG A 109 -3.84 -14.59 -3.67
N GLU A 110 -4.71 -14.65 -2.68
CA GLU A 110 -5.89 -15.53 -2.68
C GLU A 110 -6.86 -15.17 -3.81
N LEU A 111 -7.15 -13.88 -4.04
CA LEU A 111 -7.97 -13.41 -5.17
C LEU A 111 -7.39 -13.84 -6.52
N GLU A 112 -6.08 -13.73 -6.69
CA GLU A 112 -5.39 -14.16 -7.92
C GLU A 112 -5.42 -15.68 -8.10
N GLN A 113 -5.31 -16.44 -7.01
CA GLN A 113 -5.46 -17.89 -7.06
C GLN A 113 -6.88 -18.29 -7.44
N LEU A 114 -7.89 -17.62 -6.89
CA LEU A 114 -9.29 -17.83 -7.25
C LEU A 114 -9.52 -17.53 -8.74
N GLU A 115 -8.93 -16.46 -9.28
CA GLU A 115 -9.01 -16.15 -10.71
C GLU A 115 -8.33 -17.22 -11.58
N LYS A 116 -7.14 -17.70 -11.19
CA LYS A 116 -6.45 -18.78 -11.89
C LYS A 116 -7.26 -20.07 -11.90
N GLN A 117 -7.77 -20.47 -10.74
CA GLN A 117 -8.63 -21.64 -10.60
C GLN A 117 -9.90 -21.49 -11.44
N HIS A 118 -10.50 -20.32 -11.45
CA HIS A 118 -11.67 -20.03 -12.26
C HIS A 118 -11.38 -20.16 -13.76
N ASN A 119 -10.24 -19.61 -14.22
CA ASN A 119 -9.80 -19.73 -15.61
C ASN A 119 -9.48 -21.19 -15.99
N GLU A 120 -8.88 -21.97 -15.09
CA GLU A 120 -8.63 -23.40 -15.29
C GLU A 120 -9.92 -24.21 -15.36
N LEU A 121 -10.89 -23.92 -14.49
CA LEU A 121 -12.21 -24.54 -14.52
C LEU A 121 -12.95 -24.19 -15.82
N ALA A 122 -12.91 -22.92 -16.25
CA ALA A 122 -13.45 -22.49 -17.53
C ALA A 122 -12.77 -23.21 -18.71
N ALA A 123 -11.44 -23.35 -18.68
CA ALA A 123 -10.68 -24.09 -19.68
C ALA A 123 -10.98 -25.60 -19.67
N SER A 124 -11.21 -26.19 -18.50
CA SER A 124 -11.58 -27.61 -18.35
C SER A 124 -13.00 -27.91 -18.84
N ARG A 125 -13.92 -26.93 -18.73
CA ARG A 125 -15.27 -27.00 -19.27
C ARG A 125 -15.28 -26.88 -20.80
N ALA A 126 -14.27 -26.25 -21.40
CA ALA A 126 -14.13 -26.16 -22.84
C ALA A 126 -13.79 -27.54 -23.44
N ASN A 127 -14.48 -27.93 -24.51
CA ASN A 127 -14.29 -29.25 -25.14
C ASN A 127 -12.82 -29.42 -25.58
N PRO A 128 -12.16 -30.55 -25.25
CA PRO A 128 -10.74 -30.76 -25.60
C PRO A 128 -10.52 -30.78 -27.11
N LEU A 129 -11.54 -31.14 -27.90
CA LEU A 129 -11.51 -31.08 -29.37
C LEU A 129 -11.53 -29.64 -29.91
N LEU A 130 -12.17 -28.70 -29.21
CA LEU A 130 -12.11 -27.28 -29.61
C LEU A 130 -10.72 -26.68 -29.38
N ARG A 131 -9.94 -27.21 -28.43
CA ARG A 131 -8.56 -26.76 -28.17
C ARG A 131 -7.60 -27.06 -29.33
N MET A 132 -7.92 -28.02 -30.19
CA MET A 132 -7.11 -28.36 -31.38
C MET A 132 -7.49 -27.56 -32.63
N LEU A 133 -8.59 -26.80 -32.59
CA LEU A 133 -8.97 -25.95 -33.71
C LEU A 133 -8.22 -24.62 -33.65
N PRO A 134 -7.88 -24.02 -34.80
CA PRO A 134 -7.26 -22.70 -34.82
C PRO A 134 -8.20 -21.71 -34.15
N SER A 135 -7.65 -20.89 -33.24
CA SER A 135 -8.36 -19.91 -32.40
C SER A 135 -9.30 -18.99 -33.18
N ARG A 136 -9.01 -18.76 -34.47
CA ARG A 136 -9.86 -18.00 -35.40
C ARG A 136 -11.23 -18.60 -35.66
N LEU A 137 -11.41 -19.91 -35.47
CA LEU A 137 -12.68 -20.61 -35.69
C LEU A 137 -13.45 -20.87 -34.38
N THR A 138 -12.77 -20.76 -33.24
CA THR A 138 -13.37 -21.00 -31.92
C THR A 138 -13.79 -19.71 -31.23
N GLN A 139 -13.36 -18.56 -31.73
CA GLN A 139 -13.67 -17.26 -31.17
C GLN A 139 -15.16 -16.95 -31.30
N SER A 140 -15.84 -17.00 -30.16
CA SER A 140 -17.26 -16.69 -30.04
C SER A 140 -17.42 -15.46 -29.17
N THR A 141 -18.55 -14.76 -29.32
CA THR A 141 -18.86 -13.58 -28.51
C THR A 141 -18.83 -13.88 -27.01
N GLU A 142 -19.22 -15.08 -26.60
CA GLU A 142 -19.17 -15.49 -25.18
C GLU A 142 -17.74 -15.62 -24.64
N LEU A 143 -16.79 -16.08 -25.48
CA LEU A 143 -15.39 -16.19 -25.09
C LEU A 143 -14.71 -14.81 -25.04
N ALA A 144 -14.96 -13.93 -26.01
CA ALA A 144 -14.44 -12.57 -25.97
C ALA A 144 -14.99 -11.75 -24.78
N ASP A 145 -16.28 -11.92 -24.45
CA ASP A 145 -16.85 -11.37 -23.23
C ASP A 145 -16.22 -12.00 -21.96
N GLY A 146 -15.81 -13.27 -22.02
CA GLY A 146 -15.05 -13.94 -20.97
C GLY A 146 -13.66 -13.34 -20.78
N ASP A 147 -12.92 -13.14 -21.88
CA ASP A 147 -11.58 -12.56 -21.91
C ASP A 147 -11.58 -11.14 -21.33
N THR A 148 -12.57 -10.32 -21.70
CA THR A 148 -12.71 -8.95 -21.16
C THR A 148 -13.05 -8.93 -19.66
N ARG A 149 -13.85 -9.89 -19.17
CA ARG A 149 -14.13 -10.04 -17.74
C ARG A 149 -12.90 -10.51 -16.95
N ALA A 150 -12.14 -11.46 -17.50
CA ALA A 150 -10.87 -11.89 -16.92
C ALA A 150 -9.89 -10.72 -16.85
N LEU A 151 -9.74 -9.97 -17.95
CA LEU A 151 -8.94 -8.75 -17.96
C LEU A 151 -9.38 -7.72 -16.91
N HIS A 152 -10.67 -7.53 -16.72
CA HIS A 152 -11.16 -6.60 -15.71
C HIS A 152 -10.79 -7.06 -14.29
N ARG A 153 -10.91 -8.36 -13.99
CA ARG A 153 -10.54 -8.94 -12.69
C ARG A 153 -9.04 -8.87 -12.43
N SER A 154 -8.21 -9.19 -13.43
CA SER A 154 -6.76 -9.07 -13.31
C SER A 154 -6.31 -7.61 -13.11
N ASN A 155 -6.96 -6.65 -13.78
CA ASN A 155 -6.75 -5.22 -13.55
C ASN A 155 -7.14 -4.78 -12.13
N ILE A 156 -8.22 -5.32 -11.55
CA ILE A 156 -8.58 -5.06 -10.15
C ILE A 156 -7.48 -5.56 -9.21
N ALA A 157 -7.00 -6.80 -9.40
CA ALA A 157 -5.94 -7.36 -8.58
C ALA A 157 -4.66 -6.52 -8.68
N TRP A 158 -4.26 -6.11 -9.89
CA TRP A 158 -3.13 -5.21 -10.10
C TRP A 158 -3.30 -3.87 -9.43
N TYR A 159 -4.50 -3.26 -9.51
CA TYR A 159 -4.78 -1.99 -8.84
C TYR A 159 -4.64 -2.13 -7.32
N LEU A 160 -5.11 -3.24 -6.74
CA LEU A 160 -4.96 -3.52 -5.31
C LEU A 160 -3.49 -3.72 -4.92
N THR A 161 -2.73 -4.50 -5.70
CA THR A 161 -1.28 -4.69 -5.49
C THR A 161 -0.55 -3.35 -5.55
N ARG A 162 -0.84 -2.53 -6.56
CA ARG A 162 -0.29 -1.17 -6.67
C ARG A 162 -0.63 -0.33 -5.45
N ARG A 163 -1.89 -0.30 -5.02
CA ARG A 163 -2.29 0.47 -3.85
C ARG A 163 -1.60 -0.01 -2.57
N LEU A 164 -1.45 -1.33 -2.42
CA LEU A 164 -0.71 -1.95 -1.33
C LEU A 164 0.76 -1.51 -1.33
N THR A 165 1.43 -1.52 -2.50
CA THR A 165 2.81 -1.04 -2.63
C THR A 165 2.96 0.44 -2.26
N GLU A 166 2.02 1.30 -2.66
CA GLU A 166 2.00 2.72 -2.30
C GLU A 166 1.86 2.92 -0.78
N THR A 167 0.94 2.19 -0.15
CA THR A 167 0.76 2.26 1.31
C THR A 167 1.96 1.71 2.08
N GLY A 168 2.56 0.61 1.61
CA GLY A 168 3.77 0.04 2.19
C GLY A 168 4.98 0.97 2.06
N ALA A 169 5.12 1.66 0.93
CA ALA A 169 6.16 2.67 0.74
C ALA A 169 6.02 3.84 1.71
N ALA A 170 4.79 4.33 1.94
CA ALA A 170 4.53 5.41 2.91
C ALA A 170 4.86 5.00 4.36
N GLN A 171 4.56 3.75 4.74
CA GLN A 171 4.94 3.21 6.05
C GLN A 171 6.46 3.10 6.19
N LYS A 172 7.13 2.56 5.18
CA LYS A 172 8.59 2.41 5.18
C LYS A 172 9.29 3.76 5.31
N GLU A 173 8.86 4.78 4.56
CA GLU A 173 9.43 6.14 4.65
C GLU A 173 9.37 6.68 6.08
N MET A 174 8.24 6.48 6.78
CA MET A 174 8.10 6.88 8.18
C MET A 174 9.04 6.11 9.12
N GLN A 175 9.20 4.81 8.90
CA GLN A 175 10.07 3.96 9.72
C GLN A 175 11.55 4.27 9.49
N GLU A 176 11.97 4.49 8.24
CA GLU A 176 13.33 4.91 7.89
C GLU A 176 13.69 6.23 8.60
N GLU A 177 12.79 7.21 8.55
CA GLU A 177 13.00 8.49 9.20
C GLU A 177 13.06 8.35 10.74
N ARG A 178 12.27 7.45 11.32
CA ARG A 178 12.34 7.14 12.76
C ARG A 178 13.68 6.50 13.14
N VAL A 179 14.08 5.44 12.44
CA VAL A 179 15.35 4.75 12.68
C VAL A 179 16.50 5.73 12.53
N ARG A 180 16.50 6.53 11.46
CA ARG A 180 17.50 7.57 11.22
C ARG A 180 17.63 8.54 12.41
N ARG A 181 16.51 9.10 12.89
CA ARG A 181 16.53 10.03 14.04
C ARG A 181 16.94 9.37 15.35
N GLN A 182 16.60 8.10 15.56
CA GLN A 182 17.02 7.37 16.76
C GLN A 182 18.51 7.06 16.73
N VAL A 183 19.05 6.68 15.56
CA VAL A 183 20.48 6.46 15.36
C VAL A 183 21.25 7.76 15.54
N GLU A 184 20.81 8.86 14.94
CA GLU A 184 21.42 10.19 15.13
C GLU A 184 21.46 10.57 16.61
N ARG A 185 20.37 10.35 17.38
CA ARG A 185 20.37 10.59 18.83
C ARG A 185 21.30 9.67 19.60
N ALA A 186 21.33 8.38 19.30
CA ALA A 186 22.23 7.44 19.95
C ALA A 186 23.70 7.87 19.71
N THR A 187 24.03 8.34 18.50
CA THR A 187 25.36 8.87 18.19
C THR A 187 25.66 10.19 18.93
N THR A 188 24.68 11.11 19.04
CA THR A 188 24.88 12.37 19.78
C THR A 188 25.02 12.13 21.29
N LEU A 189 24.19 11.27 21.89
CA LEU A 189 24.27 10.91 23.31
C LEU A 189 25.57 10.17 23.61
N GLY A 190 25.97 9.21 22.76
CA GLY A 190 27.25 8.53 22.87
C GLY A 190 28.45 9.48 22.75
N SER A 191 28.37 10.46 21.84
CA SER A 191 29.40 11.50 21.68
C SER A 191 29.49 12.45 22.87
N SER A 192 28.38 12.72 23.58
CA SER A 192 28.39 13.58 24.77
C SER A 192 28.95 12.89 26.02
N ILE A 193 28.87 11.55 26.09
CA ILE A 193 29.42 10.75 27.20
C ILE A 193 30.91 10.44 26.98
N ALA A 194 31.35 10.33 25.72
CA ALA A 194 32.72 9.98 25.35
C ALA A 194 33.74 11.13 25.48
N ALA A 195 33.37 12.28 26.06
CA ALA A 195 34.31 13.36 26.37
C ALA A 195 34.55 13.54 27.88
N PRO A 196 35.21 12.59 28.57
CA PRO A 196 36.05 12.94 29.68
C PRO A 196 37.41 13.40 29.12
N ASP A 197 37.63 14.71 29.06
CA ASP A 197 38.94 15.26 28.75
C ASP A 197 39.89 14.94 29.93
N PRO A 198 40.98 14.17 29.78
CA PRO A 198 41.86 13.82 30.90
C PRO A 198 42.89 14.92 31.24
N ASN A 199 42.72 16.16 30.77
CA ASN A 199 43.64 17.27 31.05
C ASN A 199 42.88 18.54 31.46
N PRO A 200 42.94 18.96 32.74
CA PRO A 200 42.61 20.32 33.11
C PRO A 200 43.82 21.21 32.75
N ALA A 201 43.81 21.80 31.56
CA ALA A 201 44.70 22.91 31.26
C ALA A 201 43.96 24.23 31.57
N PRO A 202 44.56 25.16 32.33
CA PRO A 202 43.89 26.39 32.70
C PRO A 202 43.91 27.35 31.51
N GLY A 203 42.77 27.95 31.21
CA GLY A 203 42.68 29.09 30.29
C GLY A 203 42.05 28.77 28.94
N SER A 204 40.73 28.66 28.91
CA SER A 204 39.95 29.34 27.88
C SER A 204 38.49 29.46 28.31
N THR A 205 38.05 30.71 28.44
CA THR A 205 36.69 31.11 28.75
C THR A 205 35.76 30.67 27.62
N SER A 206 35.24 29.46 27.70
CA SER A 206 34.09 29.03 26.92
C SER A 206 32.84 29.31 27.76
N THR A 207 32.24 30.46 27.47
CA THR A 207 30.94 30.86 27.99
C THR A 207 29.92 29.76 27.68
N SER A 208 29.55 29.01 28.70
CA SER A 208 28.35 28.17 28.70
C SER A 208 27.13 29.08 28.51
N SER A 209 26.76 29.30 27.26
CA SER A 209 25.53 29.99 26.89
C SER A 209 24.36 29.03 27.13
N GLY A 210 23.97 28.99 28.39
CA GLY A 210 22.70 28.45 28.83
C GLY A 210 21.56 29.26 28.23
N TRP A 211 20.77 28.63 27.35
CA TRP A 211 19.31 28.73 27.32
C TRP A 211 18.75 30.16 27.30
N ASN A 212 18.62 30.71 26.08
CA ASN A 212 17.76 31.86 25.82
C ASN A 212 16.30 31.52 26.16
N ALA A 213 15.81 32.02 27.29
CA ALA A 213 14.40 32.22 27.57
C ALA A 213 14.07 33.71 27.48
N SER A 214 13.41 34.07 26.38
CA SER A 214 12.37 35.11 26.23
C SER A 214 12.45 36.41 27.04
N ALA A 215 12.67 37.52 26.31
CA ALA A 215 11.91 38.78 26.27
C ALA A 215 11.17 39.27 27.54
N TRP A 216 11.35 40.55 27.92
CA TRP A 216 10.35 41.65 27.84
C TRP A 216 10.82 42.89 28.66
N GLY A 217 11.14 43.96 27.93
CA GLY A 217 11.10 45.40 28.26
C GLY A 217 11.29 45.95 29.69
N ARG A 218 12.39 46.67 29.91
CA ARG A 218 12.48 47.88 30.76
C ARG A 218 13.78 48.67 30.46
N PRO A 219 13.75 50.00 30.23
CA PRO A 219 14.97 50.79 30.16
C PRO A 219 15.33 51.31 31.57
N SER A 220 16.48 50.91 32.10
CA SER A 220 17.03 51.40 33.36
C SER A 220 18.01 52.56 33.15
N GLN A 221 17.80 53.62 33.92
CA GLN A 221 18.68 54.80 34.09
C GLN A 221 20.11 54.43 34.53
N PRO A 222 21.10 55.33 34.33
CA PRO A 222 22.46 55.14 34.83
C PRO A 222 22.57 55.52 36.32
N ILE A 223 23.06 54.60 37.15
CA ILE A 223 23.44 54.83 38.55
C ILE A 223 24.98 54.97 38.62
N PRO A 224 25.55 55.87 39.45
CA PRO A 224 26.98 56.18 39.48
C PRO A 224 27.83 55.05 40.10
N GLY A 225 29.11 55.03 39.73
CA GLY A 225 30.05 53.94 39.97
C GLY A 225 30.41 53.62 41.43
N PRO A 226 30.93 52.40 41.66
CA PRO A 226 31.32 51.92 42.99
C PRO A 226 32.62 52.60 43.49
N PRO A 227 32.80 52.79 44.81
CA PRO A 227 34.10 53.17 45.37
C PRO A 227 35.10 52.02 45.23
N PRO A 228 36.43 52.29 45.23
CA PRO A 228 37.44 51.26 45.06
C PRO A 228 37.40 50.31 46.26
N LEU A 229 37.01 49.06 46.02
CA LEU A 229 37.15 47.99 46.99
C LEU A 229 38.55 47.41 46.83
N GLU A 230 39.31 47.49 47.93
CA GLU A 230 40.59 46.83 48.14
C GLU A 230 40.47 45.36 47.72
N GLU A 231 41.42 44.90 46.92
CA GLU A 231 41.56 43.52 46.49
C GLU A 231 41.77 42.63 47.73
N PRO A 232 40.87 41.68 48.03
CA PRO A 232 41.31 40.48 48.71
C PRO A 232 41.99 39.61 47.64
N GLU A 233 43.32 39.68 47.62
CA GLU A 233 44.11 38.51 47.26
C GLU A 233 43.74 37.41 48.26
N ASP A 234 43.08 36.35 47.80
CA ASP A 234 43.25 34.99 48.32
C ASP A 234 42.54 33.99 47.38
N ASP A 235 43.35 33.06 46.89
CA ASP A 235 43.04 31.96 45.98
C ASP A 235 42.13 30.90 46.64
N ASP A 236 40.81 31.13 46.68
CA ASP A 236 39.84 30.14 47.19
C ASP A 236 38.90 29.59 46.09
N TYR A 237 39.42 29.40 44.87
CA TYR A 237 38.69 28.74 43.76
C TYR A 237 39.15 27.30 43.48
N ASP A 238 40.09 26.75 44.27
CA ASP A 238 40.70 25.45 44.00
C ASP A 238 40.08 24.26 44.76
N ASP A 239 39.11 24.48 45.65
CA ASP A 239 38.58 23.43 46.53
C ASP A 239 37.04 23.38 46.58
N LEU A 240 36.38 23.52 45.43
CA LEU A 240 34.98 23.08 45.29
C LEU A 240 34.93 21.54 45.22
N GLU A 241 35.33 20.88 46.30
CA GLU A 241 35.01 19.46 46.51
C GLU A 241 33.49 19.30 46.39
N LEU A 242 33.04 18.49 45.43
CA LEU A 242 31.62 18.19 45.26
C LEU A 242 31.02 17.78 46.60
N SER A 243 29.99 18.49 47.06
CA SER A 243 29.29 18.08 48.28
C SER A 243 28.86 16.62 48.12
N PRO A 244 28.88 15.79 49.19
CA PRO A 244 28.46 14.39 49.10
C PRO A 244 27.07 14.22 48.47
N SER A 245 26.19 15.22 48.61
CA SER A 245 24.91 15.32 47.91
C SER A 245 25.00 15.53 46.39
N GLN A 246 25.92 16.36 45.90
CA GLN A 246 26.14 16.57 44.46
C GLN A 246 26.78 15.35 43.80
N MET A 247 27.69 14.65 44.49
CA MET A 247 28.27 13.40 43.99
C MET A 247 27.21 12.32 43.81
N LEU A 248 26.32 12.15 44.81
CA LEU A 248 25.20 11.22 44.72
C LEU A 248 24.22 11.60 43.59
N GLN A 249 24.01 12.90 43.37
CA GLN A 249 23.21 13.38 42.24
C GLN A 249 23.86 13.03 40.89
N PHE A 250 25.17 13.26 40.72
CA PHE A 250 25.90 12.91 39.51
C PHE A 250 25.90 11.40 39.25
N GLU A 251 26.06 10.58 40.28
CA GLU A 251 25.95 9.12 40.16
C GLU A 251 24.55 8.71 39.70
N GLN A 252 23.51 9.33 40.27
CA GLN A 252 22.12 9.09 39.87
C GLN A 252 21.86 9.53 38.42
N GLU A 253 22.38 10.69 38.01
CA GLU A 253 22.26 11.22 36.65
C GLU A 253 23.01 10.36 35.63
N ASN A 254 24.23 9.91 35.95
CA ASN A 254 25.01 9.00 35.11
C ASN A 254 24.31 7.64 34.95
N ALA A 255 23.78 7.08 36.04
CA ALA A 255 23.02 5.84 35.99
C ALA A 255 21.75 5.99 35.15
N ALA A 256 21.04 7.12 35.26
CA ALA A 256 19.87 7.44 34.45
C ALA A 256 20.22 7.61 32.97
N LEU A 257 21.34 8.29 32.67
CA LEU A 257 21.82 8.49 31.31
C LEU A 257 22.20 7.18 30.66
N LEU A 258 22.96 6.33 31.35
CA LEU A 258 23.38 5.02 30.83
C LEU A 258 22.17 4.13 30.53
N ARG A 259 21.19 4.11 31.44
CA ARG A 259 19.91 3.43 31.20
C ARG A 259 19.15 3.98 29.99
N SER A 260 19.14 5.30 29.80
CA SER A 260 18.51 5.91 28.62
C SER A 260 19.22 5.53 27.32
N VAL A 261 20.55 5.41 27.34
CA VAL A 261 21.33 4.95 26.18
C VAL A 261 21.00 3.49 25.87
N GLU A 262 20.96 2.63 26.87
CA GLU A 262 20.56 1.23 26.71
C GLU A 262 19.15 1.10 26.12
N ASP A 263 18.18 1.85 26.64
CA ASP A 263 16.80 1.87 26.16
C ASP A 263 16.70 2.38 24.71
N THR A 264 17.44 3.45 24.36
CA THR A 264 17.47 3.96 22.98
C THR A 264 18.06 2.93 22.03
N LEU A 265 19.14 2.26 22.40
CA LEU A 265 19.78 1.22 21.58
C LEU A 265 18.85 0.01 21.39
N ALA A 266 18.16 -0.42 22.45
CA ALA A 266 17.14 -1.47 22.34
C ALA A 266 16.02 -1.06 21.38
N SER A 267 15.54 0.20 21.46
CA SER A 267 14.51 0.71 20.55
C SER A 267 14.95 0.77 19.09
N VAL A 268 16.22 1.12 18.83
CA VAL A 268 16.80 1.14 17.48
C VAL A 268 16.82 -0.27 16.89
N LYS A 269 17.27 -1.27 17.65
CA LYS A 269 17.31 -2.66 17.18
C LYS A 269 15.92 -3.19 16.82
N VAL A 270 14.91 -2.87 17.63
CA VAL A 270 13.52 -3.24 17.33
C VAL A 270 13.06 -2.55 16.05
N ALA A 271 13.29 -1.24 15.92
CA ALA A 271 12.89 -0.48 14.74
C ALA A 271 13.61 -0.95 13.46
N GLU A 272 14.88 -1.31 13.54
CA GLU A 272 15.66 -1.88 12.44
C GLU A 272 15.08 -3.23 11.99
N SER A 273 14.77 -4.14 12.92
CA SER A 273 14.14 -5.42 12.57
C SER A 273 12.81 -5.24 11.84
N ARG A 274 11.98 -4.29 12.28
CA ARG A 274 10.70 -3.97 11.61
C ARG A 274 10.90 -3.35 10.25
N LEU A 275 11.90 -2.49 10.11
CA LEU A 275 12.27 -1.88 8.84
C LEU A 275 12.74 -2.96 7.83
N LEU A 276 13.48 -3.97 8.29
CA LEU A 276 13.87 -5.10 7.46
C LEU A 276 12.64 -5.89 6.99
N ASP A 277 11.71 -6.23 7.89
CA ASP A 277 10.47 -6.95 7.56
C ASP A 277 9.64 -6.20 6.49
N ILE A 278 9.40 -4.89 6.68
CA ILE A 278 8.61 -4.10 5.71
C ILE A 278 9.36 -3.94 4.39
N SER A 279 10.69 -3.82 4.42
CA SER A 279 11.50 -3.69 3.21
C SER A 279 11.47 -4.98 2.38
N ALA A 280 11.52 -6.14 3.02
CA ALA A 280 11.40 -7.44 2.35
C ALA A 280 10.02 -7.59 1.69
N LEU A 281 8.95 -7.25 2.42
CA LEU A 281 7.59 -7.25 1.88
C LEU A 281 7.45 -6.28 0.70
N GLN A 282 8.01 -5.07 0.80
CA GLN A 282 7.93 -4.08 -0.28
C GLN A 282 8.67 -4.57 -1.53
N THR A 283 9.87 -5.13 -1.39
CA THR A 283 10.64 -5.67 -2.52
C THR A 283 9.88 -6.82 -3.19
N GLU A 284 9.26 -7.72 -2.42
CA GLU A 284 8.43 -8.78 -2.96
C GLU A 284 7.24 -8.21 -3.76
N LEU A 285 6.52 -7.24 -3.19
CA LEU A 285 5.35 -6.63 -3.83
C LEU A 285 5.71 -5.86 -5.10
N VAL A 286 6.84 -5.13 -5.11
CA VAL A 286 7.30 -4.41 -6.31
C VAL A 286 7.68 -5.41 -7.40
N ALA A 287 8.43 -6.46 -7.08
CA ALA A 287 8.77 -7.50 -8.05
C ALA A 287 7.51 -8.21 -8.58
N HIS A 288 6.51 -8.43 -7.72
CA HIS A 288 5.22 -8.98 -8.12
C HIS A 288 4.47 -8.06 -9.08
N LEU A 289 4.39 -6.76 -8.78
CA LEU A 289 3.75 -5.76 -9.62
C LEU A 289 4.40 -5.66 -11.00
N THR A 290 5.72 -5.75 -11.09
CA THR A 290 6.43 -5.77 -12.39
C THR A 290 6.01 -6.97 -13.23
N ARG A 291 5.98 -8.18 -12.65
CA ARG A 291 5.51 -9.38 -13.36
C ARG A 291 4.03 -9.28 -13.76
N GLN A 292 3.19 -8.71 -12.91
CA GLN A 292 1.77 -8.51 -13.21
C GLN A 292 1.53 -7.53 -14.35
N THR A 293 2.32 -6.46 -14.42
CA THR A 293 2.19 -5.47 -15.49
C THR A 293 2.42 -6.12 -16.85
N GLU A 294 3.49 -6.90 -16.98
CA GLU A 294 3.78 -7.65 -18.22
C GLU A 294 2.66 -8.63 -18.58
N ALA A 295 2.13 -9.37 -17.61
CA ALA A 295 1.03 -10.31 -17.84
C ALA A 295 -0.27 -9.60 -18.26
N ILE A 296 -0.56 -8.43 -17.68
CA ILE A 296 -1.76 -7.65 -18.02
C ILE A 296 -1.66 -7.04 -19.41
N ASP A 297 -0.47 -6.57 -19.82
CA ASP A 297 -0.26 -6.06 -21.17
C ASP A 297 -0.54 -7.15 -22.22
N GLN A 298 -0.07 -8.38 -21.96
CA GLN A 298 -0.37 -9.54 -22.82
C GLN A 298 -1.87 -9.86 -22.87
N LEU A 299 -2.54 -9.89 -21.71
CA LEU A 299 -3.98 -10.13 -21.64
C LEU A 299 -4.78 -9.01 -22.32
N TYR A 300 -4.29 -7.78 -22.29
CA TYR A 300 -4.91 -6.63 -22.95
C TYR A 300 -4.85 -6.76 -24.46
N ASP A 301 -3.68 -7.07 -25.01
CA ASP A 301 -3.53 -7.31 -26.45
C ASP A 301 -4.40 -8.47 -26.92
N GLU A 302 -4.48 -9.55 -26.14
CA GLU A 302 -5.35 -10.70 -26.42
C GLU A 302 -6.84 -10.32 -26.40
N ALA A 303 -7.31 -9.63 -25.36
CA ALA A 303 -8.70 -9.23 -25.24
C ALA A 303 -9.12 -8.25 -26.36
N VAL A 304 -8.28 -7.28 -26.70
CA VAL A 304 -8.55 -6.33 -27.79
C VAL A 304 -8.54 -7.02 -29.14
N GLY A 305 -7.57 -7.91 -29.39
CA GLY A 305 -7.53 -8.73 -30.59
C GLY A 305 -8.79 -9.60 -30.71
N SER A 306 -9.18 -10.24 -29.61
CA SER A 306 -10.34 -11.13 -29.53
C SER A 306 -11.64 -10.41 -29.83
N GLN A 307 -11.84 -9.25 -29.21
CA GLN A 307 -13.00 -8.41 -29.48
C GLN A 307 -13.05 -7.92 -30.93
N GLY A 308 -11.90 -7.54 -31.49
CA GLY A 308 -11.77 -7.10 -32.88
C GLY A 308 -12.14 -8.19 -33.88
N ASP A 309 -11.66 -9.41 -33.66
CA ASP A 309 -11.92 -10.54 -34.54
C ASP A 309 -13.37 -11.03 -34.45
N VAL A 310 -13.98 -11.06 -33.27
CA VAL A 310 -15.43 -11.34 -33.12
C VAL A 310 -16.27 -10.30 -33.84
N ASN A 311 -15.92 -9.01 -33.72
CA ASN A 311 -16.67 -7.95 -34.40
C ASN A 311 -16.60 -8.11 -35.92
N ARG A 312 -15.41 -8.38 -36.47
CA ARG A 312 -15.22 -8.67 -37.91
C ARG A 312 -16.00 -9.91 -38.34
N ALA A 313 -15.96 -10.98 -37.55
CA ALA A 313 -16.68 -12.21 -37.83
C ALA A 313 -18.20 -11.98 -37.86
N ASN A 314 -18.74 -11.21 -36.91
CA ASN A 314 -20.16 -10.85 -36.88
C ASN A 314 -20.60 -10.06 -38.12
N VAL A 315 -19.77 -9.11 -38.58
CA VAL A 315 -20.03 -8.37 -39.83
C VAL A 315 -20.06 -9.31 -41.03
N GLN A 316 -19.11 -10.25 -41.12
CA GLN A 316 -19.06 -11.22 -42.21
C GLN A 316 -20.25 -12.18 -42.19
N LEU A 317 -20.67 -12.66 -41.01
CA LEU A 317 -21.85 -13.51 -40.87
C LEU A 317 -23.13 -12.80 -41.31
N ARG A 318 -23.27 -11.52 -40.96
CA ARG A 318 -24.41 -10.70 -41.40
C ARG A 318 -24.41 -10.53 -42.93
N LYS A 319 -23.26 -10.20 -43.52
CA LYS A 319 -23.10 -10.07 -44.97
C LYS A 319 -23.36 -11.40 -45.70
N ALA A 320 -22.89 -12.51 -45.16
CA ALA A 320 -23.13 -13.84 -45.72
C ALA A 320 -24.63 -14.21 -45.68
N ARG A 321 -25.33 -13.83 -44.61
CA ARG A 321 -26.78 -14.02 -44.49
C ARG A 321 -27.55 -13.20 -45.53
N GLU A 322 -27.15 -11.94 -45.74
CA GLU A 322 -27.73 -11.06 -46.76
C GLU A 322 -27.51 -11.63 -48.16
N ASN A 323 -26.28 -12.01 -48.50
CA ASN A 323 -25.95 -12.65 -49.77
C ASN A 323 -26.70 -13.98 -49.99
N GLN A 324 -26.90 -14.78 -48.94
CA GLN A 324 -27.67 -16.02 -49.04
C GLN A 324 -29.15 -15.74 -49.33
N ALA A 325 -29.74 -14.70 -48.72
CA ALA A 325 -31.11 -14.30 -49.01
C ALA A 325 -31.26 -13.86 -50.47
N ASP A 326 -30.32 -13.06 -50.98
CA ASP A 326 -30.28 -12.62 -52.38
C ASP A 326 -30.15 -13.81 -53.35
N SER A 327 -29.28 -14.77 -53.05
CA SER A 327 -29.12 -15.98 -53.87
C SER A 327 -30.40 -16.81 -53.96
N ARG A 328 -31.17 -16.89 -52.87
CA ARG A 328 -32.45 -17.61 -52.84
C ARG A 328 -33.51 -16.89 -53.66
N ILE A 329 -33.59 -15.56 -53.57
CA ILE A 329 -34.50 -14.75 -54.36
C ILE A 329 -34.18 -14.91 -55.85
N PHE A 330 -32.89 -14.83 -56.22
CA PHE A 330 -32.46 -15.04 -57.61
C PHE A 330 -32.86 -16.42 -58.13
N LEU A 331 -32.64 -17.49 -57.35
CA LEU A 331 -33.07 -18.85 -57.72
C LEU A 331 -34.59 -18.95 -57.92
N ILE A 332 -35.40 -18.32 -57.05
CA ILE A 332 -36.86 -18.31 -57.19
C ILE A 332 -37.28 -17.60 -58.48
N VAL A 333 -36.72 -16.42 -58.75
CA VAL A 333 -37.02 -15.65 -59.98
C VAL A 333 -36.62 -16.44 -61.23
N PHE A 334 -35.43 -17.06 -61.21
CA PHE A 334 -34.95 -17.90 -62.31
C PHE A 334 -35.87 -19.09 -62.58
N LEU A 335 -36.27 -19.82 -61.53
CA LEU A 335 -37.12 -21.01 -61.65
C LEU A 335 -38.52 -20.65 -62.16
N LEU A 336 -39.07 -19.52 -61.69
CA LEU A 336 -40.37 -19.01 -62.14
C LEU A 336 -40.31 -18.54 -63.60
N GLY A 337 -39.25 -17.84 -63.98
CA GLY A 337 -39.00 -17.42 -65.37
C GLY A 337 -38.82 -18.60 -66.33
N ALA A 338 -38.04 -19.61 -65.93
CA ALA A 338 -37.86 -20.84 -66.71
C ALA A 338 -39.17 -21.63 -66.86
N SER A 339 -39.98 -21.70 -65.79
CA SER A 339 -41.31 -22.33 -65.84
C SER A 339 -42.26 -21.60 -66.79
N ALA A 340 -42.25 -20.27 -66.81
CA ALA A 340 -43.06 -19.47 -67.73
C ALA A 340 -42.59 -19.63 -69.19
N ALA A 341 -41.27 -19.69 -69.43
CA ALA A 341 -40.72 -19.94 -70.76
C ALA A 341 -41.12 -21.33 -71.30
N LEU A 342 -41.09 -22.37 -70.47
CA LEU A 342 -41.57 -23.71 -70.85
C LEU A 342 -43.06 -23.72 -71.17
N LEU A 343 -43.89 -23.01 -70.38
CA LEU A 343 -45.32 -22.88 -70.64
C LEU A 343 -45.57 -22.19 -72.00
N PHE A 344 -44.81 -21.14 -72.31
CA PHE A 344 -44.95 -20.40 -73.56
C PHE A 344 -44.54 -21.24 -74.78
N ILE A 345 -43.46 -22.01 -74.68
CA ILE A 345 -43.04 -22.95 -75.74
C ILE A 345 -44.12 -24.01 -75.97
N HIS A 346 -44.70 -24.57 -74.91
CA HIS A 346 -45.77 -25.56 -75.04
C HIS A 346 -47.08 -24.97 -75.59
N TRP A 347 -47.36 -23.69 -75.34
CA TRP A 347 -48.56 -23.05 -75.89
C TRP A 347 -48.44 -22.76 -77.39
N TYR A 348 -47.22 -22.49 -77.87
CA TYR A 348 -46.97 -22.13 -79.26
C TYR A 348 -46.83 -23.34 -80.21
N ASN A 349 -46.49 -24.50 -79.66
CA ASN A 349 -46.33 -25.76 -80.37
C ASN A 349 -47.61 -26.59 -80.28
#